data_AF-A0A7S1DLL5-F1
#
_entry.id   AF-A0A7S1DLL5-F1
#
_cell.length_a   1.000
_cell.length_b   1.000
_cell.length_c   1.000
_cell.angle_alpha   90.00
_cell.angle_beta   90.00
_cell.angle_gamma   90.00
#
_symmetry.space_group_name_H-M   'P 1'
#
loop_
_entity.id
_entity.type
_entity.pdbx_description
1 polymer ?
#
loop_
_entity_poly.entity_id
_entity_poly.type
_entity_poly.pdbx_seq_one_letter_code
_entity_poly.pdbx_strand_id
1 'polypeptide(L)'
;MAHPPGAAPPPPELEKDTERADWPSQRVVDPQQQERDDKAMRGMRMNLRRLCLKLLQNRRFKDFHFPVTEVEGMPSSVKEAYVRAIQKPMDLATVLHLIDKKEVRCKSHFMQQVELIAQNALRFNGPDGPEAQKAAEEAEAASAPPANPIPPAGDDDAAEAGG
;
A
#
# COMPACT_ATOMS: atom_id res chain seq x y z
N MET A 1 -61.21 -19.55 -74.48
CA MET A 1 -61.13 -18.08 -74.57
C MET A 1 -60.30 -17.56 -73.41
N ALA A 2 -59.56 -16.47 -73.65
CA ALA A 2 -58.92 -15.55 -72.69
C ALA A 2 -57.45 -15.80 -72.21
N HIS A 3 -56.54 -15.11 -72.93
CA HIS A 3 -55.45 -14.17 -72.55
C HIS A 3 -54.41 -14.44 -71.41
N PRO A 4 -53.16 -13.90 -71.55
CA PRO A 4 -51.97 -14.33 -70.79
C PRO A 4 -51.44 -13.24 -69.80
N PRO A 5 -50.20 -13.35 -69.27
CA PRO A 5 -49.88 -13.25 -67.84
C PRO A 5 -49.72 -11.81 -67.30
N GLY A 6 -50.26 -11.55 -66.11
CA GLY A 6 -50.18 -10.25 -65.43
C GLY A 6 -49.20 -10.25 -64.25
N ALA A 7 -48.19 -9.39 -64.38
CA ALA A 7 -47.25 -8.81 -63.40
C ALA A 7 -47.18 -9.37 -61.95
N ALA A 8 -45.94 -9.62 -61.51
CA ALA A 8 -45.57 -9.96 -60.14
C ALA A 8 -45.93 -8.85 -59.13
N PRO A 9 -46.37 -9.21 -57.91
CA PRO A 9 -46.48 -8.27 -56.79
C PRO A 9 -45.10 -7.88 -56.22
N PRO A 10 -45.00 -6.69 -55.56
CA PRO A 10 -43.76 -6.09 -55.07
C PRO A 10 -43.04 -6.91 -53.96
N PRO A 11 -41.74 -6.62 -53.69
CA PRO A 11 -40.87 -7.43 -52.82
C PRO A 11 -41.38 -7.55 -51.37
N PRO A 12 -40.91 -8.56 -50.61
CA PRO A 12 -41.29 -8.70 -49.21
C PRO A 12 -40.84 -7.45 -48.42
N GLU A 13 -41.82 -6.72 -47.94
CA GLU A 13 -41.64 -5.66 -46.95
C GLU A 13 -41.15 -6.35 -45.67
N LEU A 14 -39.90 -6.05 -45.27
CA LEU A 14 -39.31 -6.54 -44.02
C LEU A 14 -40.30 -6.28 -42.88
N GLU A 15 -40.93 -7.35 -42.42
CA GLU A 15 -41.87 -7.29 -41.32
C GLU A 15 -41.16 -6.69 -40.11
N LYS A 16 -41.82 -5.69 -39.52
CA LYS A 16 -41.43 -5.02 -38.28
C LYS A 16 -41.36 -6.07 -37.17
N ASP A 17 -40.19 -6.68 -36.98
CA ASP A 17 -39.90 -7.37 -35.75
C ASP A 17 -39.74 -6.32 -34.65
N THR A 18 -40.88 -6.15 -34.00
CA THR A 18 -41.13 -5.31 -32.85
C THR A 18 -40.54 -6.03 -31.64
N GLU A 19 -39.23 -6.23 -31.60
CA GLU A 19 -38.58 -6.70 -30.39
C GLU A 19 -37.98 -5.50 -29.65
N ARG A 20 -38.93 -4.82 -29.00
CA ARG A 20 -38.81 -3.98 -27.81
C ARG A 20 -37.38 -3.97 -27.26
N ALA A 21 -36.67 -2.89 -27.51
CA ALA A 21 -35.43 -2.56 -26.84
C ALA A 21 -35.67 -2.50 -25.32
N ASP A 22 -35.47 -3.63 -24.64
CA ASP A 22 -35.31 -3.69 -23.18
C ASP A 22 -33.87 -3.29 -22.83
N TRP A 23 -33.42 -2.16 -23.38
CA TRP A 23 -32.25 -1.49 -22.84
C TRP A 23 -32.73 -0.85 -21.54
N PRO A 24 -32.14 -1.17 -20.38
CA PRO A 24 -32.59 -0.58 -19.13
C PRO A 24 -32.37 0.92 -19.22
N SER A 25 -33.46 1.67 -19.38
CA SER A 25 -33.53 3.11 -19.20
C SER A 25 -32.71 3.45 -17.95
N GLN A 26 -31.81 4.42 -18.12
CA GLN A 26 -31.05 5.06 -17.05
C GLN A 26 -31.83 4.97 -15.73
N ARG A 27 -31.31 4.20 -14.76
CA ARG A 27 -31.86 4.16 -13.41
C ARG A 27 -32.01 5.59 -12.95
N VAL A 28 -33.25 6.07 -12.88
CA VAL A 28 -33.57 7.37 -12.28
C VAL A 28 -33.29 7.20 -10.80
N VAL A 29 -32.10 7.60 -10.36
CA VAL A 29 -31.74 7.66 -8.95
C VAL A 29 -32.53 8.79 -8.30
N ASP A 30 -33.29 8.47 -7.26
CA ASP A 30 -34.03 9.46 -6.47
C ASP A 30 -33.04 10.49 -5.88
N PRO A 31 -33.17 11.80 -6.22
CA PRO A 31 -32.29 12.84 -5.70
C PRO A 31 -32.21 12.87 -4.17
N GLN A 32 -33.31 12.55 -3.47
CA GLN A 32 -33.33 12.51 -2.00
C GLN A 32 -32.48 11.35 -1.46
N GLN A 33 -32.52 10.19 -2.13
CA GLN A 33 -31.71 9.03 -1.75
C GLN A 33 -30.22 9.32 -1.97
N GLN A 34 -29.87 9.92 -3.12
CA GLN A 34 -28.51 10.32 -3.44
C GLN A 34 -27.94 11.29 -2.39
N GLU A 35 -28.72 12.30 -1.97
CA GLU A 35 -28.28 13.24 -0.93
C GLU A 35 -28.04 12.55 0.43
N ARG A 36 -28.92 11.61 0.80
CA ARG A 36 -28.79 10.82 2.04
C ARG A 36 -27.53 9.98 2.03
N ASP A 37 -27.25 9.31 0.92
CA ASP A 37 -26.05 8.49 0.75
C ASP A 37 -24.79 9.33 0.76
N ASP A 38 -24.80 10.48 0.08
CA ASP A 38 -23.69 11.42 0.10
C ASP A 38 -23.43 11.99 1.51
N LYS A 39 -24.49 12.27 2.28
CA LYS A 39 -24.39 12.69 3.69
C LYS A 39 -23.80 11.58 4.57
N ALA A 40 -24.26 10.35 4.40
CA ALA A 40 -23.74 9.19 5.13
C ALA A 40 -22.25 8.98 4.84
N MET A 41 -21.86 9.07 3.58
CA MET A 41 -20.48 8.92 3.13
C MET A 41 -19.58 10.05 3.63
N ARG A 42 -20.07 11.30 3.64
CA ARG A 42 -19.37 12.44 4.28
C ARG A 42 -19.16 12.17 5.77
N GLY A 43 -20.20 11.74 6.49
CA GLY A 43 -20.11 11.43 7.92
C GLY A 43 -19.13 10.30 8.23
N MET A 44 -19.15 9.23 7.44
CA MET A 44 -18.19 8.13 7.56
C MET A 44 -16.74 8.65 7.42
N ARG A 45 -16.43 9.41 6.36
CA ARG A 45 -15.09 9.95 6.15
C ARG A 45 -14.63 10.87 7.29
N MET A 46 -15.50 11.71 7.82
CA MET A 46 -15.17 12.56 8.98
C MET A 46 -14.83 11.73 10.23
N ASN A 47 -15.59 10.66 10.47
CA ASN A 47 -15.33 9.77 11.61
C ASN A 47 -13.99 9.02 11.44
N LEU A 48 -13.72 8.48 10.25
CA LEU A 48 -12.47 7.79 9.96
C LEU A 48 -11.26 8.73 10.08
N ARG A 49 -11.35 9.96 9.54
CA ARG A 49 -10.30 10.98 9.71
C ARG A 49 -10.02 11.25 11.18
N ARG A 50 -11.07 11.39 12.00
CA ARG A 50 -10.94 11.62 13.44
C ARG A 50 -10.23 10.46 14.15
N LEU A 51 -10.45 9.22 13.72
CA LEU A 51 -9.74 8.06 14.25
C LEU A 51 -8.24 8.11 13.92
N CYS A 52 -7.87 8.39 12.67
CA CYS A 52 -6.45 8.55 12.29
C CYS A 52 -5.77 9.65 13.10
N LEU A 53 -6.42 10.81 13.27
CA LEU A 53 -5.87 11.91 14.05
C LEU A 53 -5.72 11.56 15.54
N LYS A 54 -6.64 10.78 16.10
CA LYS A 54 -6.52 10.26 17.48
C LYS A 54 -5.36 9.28 17.63
N LEU A 55 -5.10 8.42 16.64
CA LEU A 55 -3.94 7.54 16.64
C LEU A 55 -2.65 8.37 16.66
N LEU A 56 -2.55 9.39 15.81
CA LEU A 56 -1.38 10.28 15.72
C LEU A 56 -1.13 11.12 16.99
N GLN A 57 -2.16 11.38 17.80
CA GLN A 57 -1.99 12.03 19.11
C GLN A 57 -1.28 11.12 20.12
N ASN A 58 -1.35 9.80 19.95
CA ASN A 58 -0.67 8.86 20.82
C ASN A 58 0.76 8.65 20.32
N ARG A 59 1.74 8.95 21.19
CA ARG A 59 3.17 8.87 20.87
C ARG A 59 3.61 7.50 20.35
N ARG A 60 2.92 6.42 20.74
CA ARG A 60 3.21 5.05 20.29
C ARG A 60 2.99 4.82 18.80
N PHE A 61 2.24 5.70 18.12
CA PHE A 61 1.94 5.57 16.69
C PHE A 61 2.68 6.59 15.81
N LYS A 62 3.61 7.36 16.38
CA LYS A 62 4.33 8.41 15.63
C LYS A 62 5.16 7.85 14.49
N ASP A 63 5.73 6.67 14.67
CA ASP A 63 6.56 6.03 13.65
C ASP A 63 5.77 5.58 12.42
N PHE A 64 4.43 5.54 12.51
CA PHE A 64 3.53 5.23 11.40
C PHE A 64 2.89 6.48 10.77
N HIS A 65 3.39 7.68 11.09
CA HIS A 65 2.80 8.92 10.59
C HIS A 65 3.10 9.15 9.11
N PHE A 66 4.38 9.07 8.73
CA PHE A 66 4.85 9.36 7.37
C PHE A 66 5.42 8.10 6.71
N PRO A 67 5.49 8.06 5.37
CA PRO A 67 6.18 6.98 4.68
C PRO A 67 7.59 6.79 5.21
N VAL A 68 8.00 5.54 5.48
CA VAL A 68 9.34 5.17 5.98
C VAL A 68 10.45 5.78 5.11
N THR A 69 10.25 5.82 3.79
CA THR A 69 11.19 6.41 2.82
C THR A 69 11.34 7.93 2.96
N GLU A 70 10.37 8.61 3.53
CA GLU A 70 10.33 10.08 3.67
C GLU A 70 10.74 10.56 5.06
N VAL A 71 10.99 9.65 6.02
CA VAL A 71 11.45 10.02 7.36
C VAL A 71 12.84 10.66 7.28
N GLU A 72 12.95 11.88 7.79
CA GLU A 72 14.22 12.61 7.88
C GLU A 72 15.16 11.94 8.89
N GLY A 73 16.45 11.86 8.56
CA GLY A 73 17.46 11.22 9.39
C GLY A 73 17.47 9.68 9.36
N MET A 74 16.50 9.03 8.71
CA MET A 74 16.53 7.59 8.51
C MET A 74 17.65 7.19 7.53
N PRO A 75 18.53 6.24 7.86
CA PRO A 75 19.63 5.83 6.99
C PRO A 75 19.15 5.34 5.62
N SER A 76 19.85 5.73 4.54
CA SER A 76 19.49 5.30 3.17
C SER A 76 19.48 3.78 3.02
N SER A 77 20.37 3.07 3.71
CA SER A 77 20.40 1.60 3.72
C SER A 77 19.11 0.98 4.26
N VAL A 78 18.51 1.57 5.30
CA VAL A 78 17.22 1.14 5.85
C VAL A 78 16.09 1.43 4.85
N LYS A 79 16.09 2.62 4.24
CA LYS A 79 15.09 2.99 3.22
C LYS A 79 15.13 2.05 2.02
N GLU A 80 16.33 1.73 1.52
CA GLU A 80 16.50 0.78 0.42
C GLU A 80 16.05 -0.63 0.80
N ALA A 81 16.42 -1.12 1.99
CA ALA A 81 15.98 -2.41 2.48
C ALA A 81 14.45 -2.47 2.59
N TYR A 82 13.83 -1.40 3.09
CA TYR A 82 12.38 -1.29 3.21
C TYR A 82 11.68 -1.37 1.85
N VAL A 83 12.15 -0.59 0.86
CA VAL A 83 11.60 -0.62 -0.52
C VAL A 83 11.74 -2.00 -1.16
N ARG A 84 12.84 -2.73 -0.90
CA ARG A 84 13.02 -4.10 -1.41
C ARG A 84 12.09 -5.10 -0.71
N ALA A 85 11.86 -4.95 0.59
CA ALA A 85 11.10 -5.92 1.39
C ALA A 85 9.58 -5.71 1.33
N ILE A 86 9.13 -4.45 1.20
CA ILE A 86 7.73 -4.04 1.32
C ILE A 86 7.18 -3.60 -0.04
N GLN A 87 6.28 -4.40 -0.59
CA GLN A 87 5.70 -4.18 -1.92
C GLN A 87 4.66 -3.06 -1.96
N LYS A 88 3.90 -2.89 -0.87
CA LYS A 88 2.82 -1.90 -0.77
C LYS A 88 2.98 -1.11 0.53
N PRO A 89 3.82 -0.06 0.54
CA PRO A 89 3.95 0.82 1.70
C PRO A 89 2.60 1.45 2.08
N MET A 90 2.39 1.68 3.37
CA MET A 90 1.23 2.40 3.89
C MET A 90 1.58 3.05 5.23
N ASP A 91 1.01 4.22 5.47
CA ASP A 91 1.21 5.06 6.64
C ASP A 91 -0.06 5.91 6.89
N LEU A 92 -0.16 6.53 8.06
CA LEU A 92 -1.35 7.26 8.46
C LEU A 92 -1.57 8.56 7.66
N ALA A 93 -0.52 9.23 7.18
CA ALA A 93 -0.66 10.38 6.30
C ALA A 93 -1.24 9.96 4.93
N THR A 94 -0.79 8.84 4.38
CA THR A 94 -1.36 8.25 3.17
C THR A 94 -2.84 7.86 3.38
N VAL A 95 -3.19 7.23 4.50
CA VAL A 95 -4.60 6.92 4.81
C VAL A 95 -5.46 8.19 4.91
N LEU A 96 -4.95 9.24 5.56
CA LEU A 96 -5.64 10.54 5.62
C LEU A 96 -5.86 11.12 4.23
N HIS A 97 -4.85 11.05 3.36
CA HIS A 97 -4.96 11.51 1.96
C HIS A 97 -6.00 10.73 1.16
N LEU A 98 -6.05 9.40 1.31
CA LEU A 98 -7.08 8.55 0.68
C LEU A 98 -8.50 8.93 1.15
N ILE A 99 -8.66 9.28 2.42
CA ILE A 99 -9.94 9.76 2.96
C ILE A 99 -10.31 11.10 2.34
N ASP A 100 -9.37 12.05 2.25
CA ASP A 100 -9.59 13.39 1.72
C ASP A 100 -9.93 13.36 0.22
N LYS A 101 -9.28 12.46 -0.54
CA LYS A 101 -9.60 12.16 -1.94
C LYS A 101 -10.89 11.35 -2.15
N LYS A 102 -11.58 10.96 -1.07
CA LYS A 102 -12.80 10.13 -1.09
C LYS A 102 -12.57 8.73 -1.71
N GLU A 103 -11.34 8.23 -1.68
CA GLU A 103 -10.97 6.90 -2.18
C GLU A 103 -11.33 5.78 -1.17
N VAL A 104 -11.47 6.14 0.12
CA VAL A 104 -12.07 5.27 1.13
C VAL A 104 -13.59 5.20 0.92
N ARG A 105 -14.03 4.21 0.13
CA ARG A 105 -15.43 4.00 -0.25
C ARG A 105 -16.26 3.24 0.80
N CYS A 106 -15.63 2.56 1.75
CA CYS A 106 -16.31 1.84 2.81
C CYS A 106 -15.38 1.61 4.02
N LYS A 107 -15.95 1.20 5.16
CA LYS A 107 -15.19 0.85 6.36
C LYS A 107 -14.20 -0.30 6.12
N SER A 108 -14.58 -1.30 5.31
CA SER A 108 -13.69 -2.42 4.98
C SER A 108 -12.43 -1.95 4.25
N HIS A 109 -12.55 -1.02 3.31
CA HIS A 109 -11.40 -0.46 2.61
C HIS A 109 -10.47 0.25 3.60
N PHE A 110 -11.01 1.05 4.52
CA PHE A 110 -10.22 1.68 5.59
C PHE A 110 -9.46 0.66 6.44
N MET A 111 -10.15 -0.40 6.90
CA MET A 111 -9.52 -1.44 7.72
C MET A 111 -8.40 -2.16 6.99
N GLN A 112 -8.54 -2.39 5.68
CA GLN A 112 -7.46 -2.97 4.87
C GLN A 112 -6.21 -2.09 4.82
N GLN A 113 -6.37 -0.77 4.74
CA GLN A 113 -5.22 0.15 4.76
C GLN A 113 -4.53 0.16 6.13
N VAL A 114 -5.29 0.17 7.22
CA VAL A 114 -4.73 0.11 8.59
C VAL A 114 -4.04 -1.22 8.85
N GLU A 115 -4.64 -2.32 8.40
CA GLU A 115 -4.06 -3.66 8.50
C GLU A 115 -2.74 -3.76 7.71
N LEU A 116 -2.66 -3.12 6.53
CA LEU A 116 -1.43 -3.09 5.74
C LEU A 116 -0.28 -2.39 6.48
N ILE A 117 -0.55 -1.35 7.28
CA ILE A 117 0.47 -0.73 8.15
C ILE A 117 1.04 -1.76 9.12
N ALA A 118 0.17 -2.51 9.80
CA ALA A 118 0.59 -3.51 10.78
C ALA A 118 1.35 -4.68 10.12
N GLN A 119 0.87 -5.18 8.98
CA GLN A 119 1.53 -6.26 8.24
C GLN A 119 2.91 -5.86 7.74
N ASN A 120 3.06 -4.63 7.24
CA ASN A 120 4.36 -4.12 6.81
C ASN A 120 5.32 -3.98 7.99
N ALA A 121 4.84 -3.49 9.14
CA ALA A 121 5.65 -3.38 10.35
C ALA A 121 6.13 -4.75 10.82
N LEU A 122 5.26 -5.77 10.83
CA LEU A 122 5.66 -7.14 11.17
C LEU A 122 6.61 -7.75 10.15
N ARG A 123 6.42 -7.48 8.85
CA ARG A 123 7.28 -8.00 7.79
C ARG A 123 8.69 -7.41 7.83
N PHE A 124 8.81 -6.13 8.18
CA PHE A 124 10.11 -5.46 8.23
C PHE A 124 10.82 -5.61 9.58
N ASN A 125 10.07 -5.41 10.68
CA ASN A 125 10.59 -5.32 12.05
C ASN A 125 10.34 -6.60 12.86
N GLY A 126 9.60 -7.56 12.33
CA GLY A 126 9.33 -8.83 12.99
C GLY A 126 10.60 -9.68 13.15
N PRO A 127 10.52 -10.79 13.90
CA PRO A 127 11.68 -11.62 14.24
C PRO A 127 12.43 -12.15 13.00
N ASP A 128 11.69 -12.43 11.92
CA ASP A 128 12.25 -12.91 10.65
C ASP A 128 12.48 -11.77 9.64
N GLY A 129 12.25 -10.53 10.04
CA GLY A 129 12.35 -9.35 9.19
C GLY A 129 13.79 -8.89 8.94
N PRO A 130 14.04 -8.10 7.87
CA PRO A 130 15.38 -7.62 7.54
C PRO A 130 16.05 -6.83 8.67
N GLU A 131 15.29 -6.07 9.45
CA GLU A 131 15.84 -5.27 10.55
C GLU A 131 16.31 -6.16 11.71
N ALA A 132 15.54 -7.20 12.06
CA ALA A 132 15.91 -8.15 13.10
C ALA A 132 17.12 -9.01 12.70
N GLN A 133 17.19 -9.44 11.44
CA GLN A 133 18.35 -10.17 10.90
C GLN A 133 19.63 -9.33 10.98
N LYS A 134 19.55 -8.05 10.59
CA LYS A 134 20.69 -7.13 10.68
C LYS A 134 21.15 -6.93 12.12
N ALA A 135 20.21 -6.77 13.05
CA ALA A 135 20.52 -6.63 14.47
C ALA A 135 21.19 -7.89 15.05
N ALA A 136 20.78 -9.09 14.62
CA ALA A 136 21.39 -10.34 15.04
C ALA A 136 22.84 -10.48 14.52
N GLU A 137 23.09 -10.14 13.25
CA GLU A 137 24.44 -10.16 12.66
C GLU A 137 25.38 -9.16 13.36
N GLU A 138 24.91 -7.94 13.65
CA GLU A 138 25.67 -6.94 14.39
C GLU A 138 25.99 -7.40 15.82
N ALA A 139 25.04 -8.04 16.51
CA ALA A 139 25.25 -8.59 17.84
C ALA A 139 26.26 -9.74 17.85
N GLU A 140 26.25 -10.60 16.84
CA GLU A 140 27.24 -11.67 16.67
C GLU A 140 28.64 -11.11 16.39
N ALA A 141 28.75 -10.16 15.46
CA ALA A 141 30.01 -9.48 15.14
C ALA A 141 30.59 -8.75 16.37
N ALA A 142 29.74 -8.13 17.19
CA ALA A 142 30.16 -7.47 18.43
C ALA A 142 30.60 -8.47 19.53
N SER A 143 30.14 -9.72 19.45
CA SER A 143 30.52 -10.80 20.38
C SER A 143 31.80 -11.53 19.95
N ALA A 144 32.30 -11.34 18.73
CA ALA A 144 33.52 -11.97 18.26
C ALA A 144 34.76 -11.38 18.97
N PRO A 145 35.72 -12.21 19.43
CA PRO A 145 36.95 -11.71 20.05
C PRO A 145 37.79 -10.91 19.03
N PRO A 146 38.53 -9.87 19.46
CA PRO A 146 39.32 -9.06 18.53
C PRO A 146 40.35 -9.93 17.79
N ALA A 147 40.20 -10.00 16.47
CA ALA A 147 41.11 -10.71 15.58
C ALA A 147 42.39 -9.88 15.34
N ASN A 148 43.18 -9.65 16.40
CA ASN A 148 44.56 -9.18 16.27
C ASN A 148 45.44 -10.03 17.19
N PRO A 149 46.22 -10.99 16.67
CA PRO A 149 47.26 -11.62 17.46
C PRO A 149 48.27 -10.54 17.85
N ILE A 150 48.57 -10.44 19.14
CA ILE A 150 49.70 -9.66 19.64
C ILE A 150 50.93 -10.14 18.86
N PRO A 151 51.63 -9.27 18.08
CA PRO A 151 52.85 -9.70 17.42
C PRO A 151 53.83 -10.19 18.50
N PRO A 152 54.57 -11.29 18.28
CA PRO A 152 55.54 -11.74 19.26
C PRO A 152 56.48 -10.57 19.59
N ALA A 153 56.63 -10.29 20.88
CA ALA A 153 57.61 -9.32 21.35
C ALA A 153 58.94 -9.67 20.69
N GLY A 154 59.50 -8.73 19.93
CA GLY A 154 60.80 -8.92 19.32
C GLY A 154 61.79 -9.28 20.42
N ASP A 155 62.54 -10.35 20.20
CA ASP A 155 63.73 -10.64 20.98
C ASP A 155 64.69 -9.45 20.82
N ASP A 156 64.69 -8.56 21.81
CA ASP A 156 65.82 -7.68 22.12
C ASP A 156 66.97 -8.58 22.59
N ASP A 157 67.58 -9.33 21.66
CA ASP A 157 68.84 -10.00 21.92
C ASP A 157 69.98 -9.10 21.49
N ALA A 158 70.75 -8.71 22.51
CA ALA A 158 71.84 -7.79 22.48
C ALA A 158 72.98 -8.29 21.58
N ALA A 159 73.52 -7.40 20.74
CA ALA A 159 74.85 -7.55 20.19
C ALA A 159 75.62 -6.23 20.34
N GLU A 160 76.07 -5.99 21.57
CA GLU A 160 77.33 -5.32 21.85
C GLU A 160 78.46 -6.19 21.29
N ALA A 161 79.26 -5.67 20.34
CA ALA A 161 80.68 -5.99 20.19
C ALA A 161 81.34 -5.18 19.07
N GLY A 162 82.07 -4.13 19.47
CA GLY A 162 83.49 -3.95 19.17
C GLY A 162 83.97 -3.65 17.73
N GLY A 163 84.74 -2.57 17.60
CA GLY A 163 85.67 -2.34 16.48
C GLY A 163 85.90 -0.89 16.14
#